data_AF-A0A7S7J2H6-F1
#
_entry.id   AF-A0A7S7J2H6-F1
#
_cell.length_a   1.000
_cell.length_b   1.000
_cell.length_c   1.000
_cell.angle_alpha   90.00
_cell.angle_beta   90.00
_cell.angle_gamma   90.00
#
_symmetry.space_group_name_H-M   'P 1'
#
loop_
_entity.id
_entity.type
_entity.pdbx_description
1 polymer ?
#
loop_
_entity_poly.entity_id
_entity_poly.type
_entity_poly.pdbx_seq_one_letter_code
_entity_poly.pdbx_strand_id
1 'polypeptide(L)'
;MENRKTALVLGGGGARGAYEVGVWQALRELGIRIDLVTGSSVGAINGALVAQDAFDLAVTLWRDIDTSMVFDMDLKDLISNNGIDNSKLKALLTKYIDETAVRSSTIDYGLITAELPSMTPKSLTKEQIPNGKLIDYILASSTLFPLMKSYEIDSLKYIDGGFTDNLPVGLAVDGGATHIIAVDLDAVGIIRRNKMTNADYLRVIQCPWDLGNILIFDKFNSKRILRLGYLDALKAFGAYDGHFFCFVKGEFDKRSLRGADTAGRIFGLNPEILYKKHIYNLHLKEAVDAHIQETDKELSTLSGSLKGKLLEGFVKAKSSLNQKTITLMIAKSLRETSDTKNIFLTKPAMKLLREEIPSANYLVKEGLI
;
A
#
# COMPACT_ATOMS: atom_id res chain seq x y z
N MET A 1 -5.68 -19.10 -28.51
CA MET A 1 -5.16 -18.31 -27.37
C MET A 1 -5.47 -19.12 -26.13
N GLU A 2 -4.45 -19.56 -25.39
CA GLU A 2 -4.67 -20.24 -24.10
C GLU A 2 -5.60 -19.38 -23.22
N ASN A 3 -6.51 -20.04 -22.51
CA ASN A 3 -7.59 -19.41 -21.77
C ASN A 3 -7.02 -18.63 -20.57
N ARG A 4 -6.62 -17.37 -20.80
CA ARG A 4 -6.07 -16.47 -19.78
C ARG A 4 -7.16 -16.10 -18.79
N LYS A 5 -7.12 -16.69 -17.58
CA LYS A 5 -7.97 -16.30 -16.45
C LYS A 5 -7.18 -15.35 -15.54
N THR A 6 -7.63 -14.09 -15.48
CA THR A 6 -7.00 -13.03 -14.69
C THR A 6 -7.70 -12.87 -13.35
N ALA A 7 -6.97 -13.03 -12.25
CA ALA A 7 -7.47 -12.80 -10.90
C ALA A 7 -6.97 -11.49 -10.30
N LEU A 8 -7.88 -10.79 -9.60
CA LEU A 8 -7.53 -9.73 -8.66
C LEU A 8 -7.57 -10.31 -7.24
N VAL A 9 -6.44 -10.28 -6.54
CA VAL A 9 -6.32 -10.77 -5.16
C VAL A 9 -6.20 -9.57 -4.24
N LEU A 10 -7.12 -9.45 -3.30
CA LEU A 10 -7.25 -8.32 -2.40
C LEU A 10 -6.90 -8.72 -0.96
N GLY A 11 -6.00 -7.97 -0.35
CA GLY A 11 -5.42 -8.29 0.94
C GLY A 11 -6.27 -7.80 2.11
N GLY A 12 -6.07 -8.40 3.28
CA GLY A 12 -6.59 -7.82 4.53
C GLY A 12 -5.81 -6.57 4.93
N GLY A 13 -6.49 -5.61 5.57
CA GLY A 13 -5.89 -4.32 5.96
C GLY A 13 -6.84 -3.27 6.55
N GLY A 14 -8.10 -3.63 6.83
CA GLY A 14 -9.09 -2.73 7.45
C GLY A 14 -9.27 -1.41 6.71
N ALA A 15 -9.06 -0.28 7.38
CA ALA A 15 -9.21 1.06 6.82
C ALA A 15 -8.32 1.35 5.60
N ARG A 16 -7.30 0.52 5.34
CA ARG A 16 -6.43 0.67 4.16
C ARG A 16 -7.11 0.24 2.84
N GLY A 17 -8.29 -0.36 2.89
CA GLY A 17 -9.00 -0.88 1.71
C GLY A 17 -9.33 0.14 0.62
N ALA A 18 -9.35 1.44 0.92
CA ALA A 18 -9.51 2.47 -0.11
C ALA A 18 -8.39 2.42 -1.17
N TYR A 19 -7.18 1.94 -0.80
CA TYR A 19 -6.08 1.72 -1.74
C TYR A 19 -6.44 0.70 -2.83
N GLU A 20 -7.12 -0.38 -2.46
CA GLU A 20 -7.55 -1.44 -3.39
C GLU A 20 -8.55 -0.92 -4.43
N VAL A 21 -9.44 -0.01 -4.03
CA VAL A 21 -10.38 0.64 -4.95
C VAL A 21 -9.66 1.57 -5.93
N GLY A 22 -8.60 2.23 -5.49
CA GLY A 22 -7.68 2.96 -6.37
C GLY A 22 -7.03 2.06 -7.41
N VAL A 23 -6.51 0.90 -6.98
CA VAL A 23 -5.96 -0.10 -7.90
C VAL A 23 -7.03 -0.56 -8.89
N TRP A 24 -8.23 -0.90 -8.40
CA TRP A 24 -9.34 -1.31 -9.26
C TRP A 24 -9.69 -0.25 -10.30
N GLN A 25 -9.72 1.04 -9.93
CA GLN A 25 -9.91 2.14 -10.87
C GLN A 25 -8.91 2.09 -12.03
N ALA A 26 -7.61 1.98 -11.72
CA ALA A 26 -6.58 1.93 -12.75
C ALA A 26 -6.72 0.70 -13.65
N LEU A 27 -7.07 -0.47 -13.09
CA LEU A 27 -7.29 -1.68 -13.88
C LEU A 27 -8.45 -1.52 -14.87
N ARG A 28 -9.55 -0.88 -14.44
CA ARG A 28 -10.69 -0.55 -15.32
C ARG A 28 -10.28 0.37 -16.46
N GLU A 29 -9.56 1.46 -16.16
CA GLU A 29 -9.11 2.43 -17.16
C GLU A 29 -8.09 1.84 -18.15
N LEU A 30 -7.28 0.87 -17.70
CA LEU A 30 -6.35 0.13 -18.55
C LEU A 30 -7.02 -0.99 -19.38
N GLY A 31 -8.33 -1.20 -19.21
CA GLY A 31 -9.07 -2.26 -19.91
C GLY A 31 -8.70 -3.68 -19.48
N ILE A 32 -8.21 -3.85 -18.25
CA ILE A 32 -7.82 -5.16 -17.72
C ILE A 32 -9.07 -5.85 -17.19
N ARG A 33 -9.52 -6.87 -17.92
CA ARG A 33 -10.63 -7.73 -17.50
C ARG A 33 -10.21 -8.60 -16.30
N ILE A 34 -11.06 -8.62 -15.28
CA ILE A 34 -10.94 -9.48 -14.10
C ILE A 34 -11.95 -10.62 -14.27
N ASP A 35 -11.50 -11.86 -14.17
CA ASP A 35 -12.34 -13.06 -14.29
C ASP A 35 -12.64 -13.69 -12.92
N LEU A 36 -11.79 -13.43 -11.93
CA LEU A 36 -11.90 -13.92 -10.56
C LEU A 36 -11.40 -12.84 -9.59
N VAL A 37 -12.06 -12.69 -8.46
CA VAL A 37 -11.56 -11.89 -7.35
C VAL A 37 -11.55 -12.72 -6.06
N THR A 38 -10.43 -12.70 -5.35
CA THR A 38 -10.31 -13.36 -4.04
C THR A 38 -9.90 -12.35 -2.97
N GLY A 39 -10.44 -12.48 -1.77
CA GLY A 39 -10.28 -11.48 -0.73
C GLY A 39 -10.16 -12.04 0.68
N SER A 40 -9.49 -11.29 1.55
CA SER A 40 -9.43 -11.55 2.99
C SER A 40 -9.76 -10.26 3.73
N SER A 41 -10.62 -10.30 4.75
CA SER A 41 -11.03 -9.10 5.51
C SER A 41 -11.60 -8.01 4.61
N VAL A 42 -11.06 -6.79 4.68
CA VAL A 42 -11.44 -5.70 3.77
C VAL A 42 -11.33 -6.08 2.28
N GLY A 43 -10.38 -6.94 1.91
CA GLY A 43 -10.28 -7.46 0.55
C GLY A 43 -11.47 -8.33 0.16
N ALA A 44 -12.11 -9.03 1.11
CA ALA A 44 -13.36 -9.76 0.86
C ALA A 44 -14.54 -8.81 0.62
N ILE A 45 -14.59 -7.68 1.34
CA ILE A 45 -15.59 -6.61 1.15
C ILE A 45 -15.44 -5.99 -0.24
N ASN A 46 -14.24 -5.49 -0.56
CA ASN A 46 -13.94 -4.90 -1.85
C ASN A 46 -14.07 -5.92 -2.98
N GLY A 47 -13.72 -7.19 -2.73
CA GLY A 47 -13.90 -8.26 -3.71
C GLY A 47 -15.36 -8.48 -4.09
N ALA A 48 -16.29 -8.37 -3.13
CA ALA A 48 -17.72 -8.45 -3.45
C ALA A 48 -18.18 -7.27 -4.31
N LEU A 49 -17.69 -6.05 -4.00
CA LEU A 49 -17.95 -4.85 -4.81
C LEU A 49 -17.41 -4.96 -6.23
N VAL A 50 -16.21 -5.54 -6.39
CA VAL A 50 -15.62 -5.88 -7.70
C VAL A 50 -16.48 -6.90 -8.44
N ALA A 51 -16.87 -7.99 -7.75
CA ALA A 51 -17.65 -9.06 -8.37
C ALA A 51 -18.99 -8.56 -8.89
N GLN A 52 -19.72 -7.72 -8.14
CA GLN A 52 -20.98 -7.13 -8.59
C GLN A 52 -20.82 -5.92 -9.55
N ASP A 53 -19.59 -5.58 -9.97
CA ASP A 53 -19.25 -4.45 -10.84
C ASP A 53 -19.71 -3.07 -10.32
N ALA A 54 -19.75 -2.88 -8.99
CA ALA A 54 -20.25 -1.65 -8.37
C ALA A 54 -19.15 -0.63 -8.06
N PHE A 55 -18.42 -0.17 -9.09
CA PHE A 55 -17.26 0.72 -8.92
C PHE A 55 -17.61 2.06 -8.28
N ASP A 56 -18.64 2.75 -8.78
CA ASP A 56 -19.04 4.05 -8.25
C ASP A 56 -19.48 3.95 -6.78
N LEU A 57 -20.16 2.86 -6.44
CA LEU A 57 -20.60 2.57 -5.09
C LEU A 57 -19.41 2.33 -4.14
N ALA A 58 -18.37 1.64 -4.60
CA ALA A 58 -17.13 1.46 -3.85
C ALA A 58 -16.39 2.80 -3.63
N VAL A 59 -16.30 3.64 -4.66
CA VAL A 59 -15.70 4.98 -4.54
C VAL A 59 -16.49 5.84 -3.55
N THR A 60 -17.82 5.83 -3.60
CA THR A 60 -18.67 6.54 -2.62
C THR A 60 -18.43 6.02 -1.21
N LEU A 61 -18.44 4.70 -1.00
CA LEU A 61 -18.18 4.11 0.31
C LEU A 61 -16.87 4.64 0.89
N TRP A 62 -15.75 4.46 0.17
CA TRP A 62 -14.43 4.78 0.70
C TRP A 62 -14.14 6.28 0.81
N ARG A 63 -14.82 7.15 0.04
CA ARG A 63 -14.67 8.60 0.19
C ARG A 63 -15.38 9.16 1.42
N ASP A 64 -16.42 8.48 1.88
CA ASP A 64 -17.29 8.93 2.95
C ASP A 64 -17.21 8.10 4.24
N ILE A 65 -16.51 6.95 4.20
CA ILE A 65 -16.34 6.06 5.35
C ILE A 65 -15.65 6.77 6.52
N ASP A 66 -16.12 6.46 7.72
CA ASP A 66 -15.61 6.98 8.98
C ASP A 66 -15.61 5.86 10.01
N THR A 67 -14.76 5.99 11.03
CA THR A 67 -14.59 4.96 12.08
C THR A 67 -15.92 4.68 12.78
N SER A 68 -16.74 5.71 12.99
CA SER A 68 -18.07 5.61 13.62
C SER A 68 -19.09 4.81 12.80
N MET A 69 -18.87 4.64 11.49
CA MET A 69 -19.71 3.85 10.59
C MET A 69 -19.37 2.35 10.64
N VAL A 70 -18.16 2.00 11.09
CA VAL A 70 -17.66 0.62 11.11
C VAL A 70 -17.72 0.05 12.52
N PHE A 71 -17.25 0.81 13.51
CA PHE A 71 -17.16 0.39 14.89
C PHE A 71 -18.16 1.13 15.77
N ASP A 72 -18.70 0.41 16.75
CA ASP A 72 -19.37 1.02 17.88
C ASP A 72 -18.35 1.24 18.99
N MET A 73 -17.62 2.35 18.90
CA MET A 73 -16.56 2.67 19.86
C MET A 73 -17.13 3.34 21.11
N ASP A 74 -17.90 2.59 21.90
CA ASP A 74 -18.05 2.94 23.31
C ASP A 74 -16.97 2.19 24.11
N LEU A 75 -16.02 2.93 24.71
CA LEU A 75 -14.86 2.35 25.42
C LEU A 75 -15.26 1.38 26.54
N LYS A 76 -16.51 1.49 27.04
CA LYS A 76 -17.06 0.58 28.05
C LYS A 76 -17.28 -0.83 27.50
N ASP A 77 -17.62 -0.97 26.22
CA ASP A 77 -17.96 -2.26 25.59
C ASP A 77 -16.76 -3.18 25.42
N LEU A 78 -15.54 -2.63 25.32
CA LEU A 78 -14.33 -3.45 25.20
C LEU A 78 -14.08 -4.33 26.44
N ILE A 79 -14.48 -3.83 27.61
CA ILE A 79 -14.24 -4.47 28.92
C ILE A 79 -15.47 -5.25 29.39
N SER A 80 -16.69 -4.77 29.09
CA SER A 80 -17.94 -5.42 29.54
C SER A 80 -18.50 -6.47 28.57
N ASN A 81 -18.24 -6.35 27.26
CA ASN A 81 -18.96 -7.10 26.22
C ASN A 81 -18.09 -8.09 25.41
N ASN A 82 -16.86 -8.36 25.84
CA ASN A 82 -15.97 -9.36 25.21
C ASN A 82 -15.68 -9.08 23.71
N GLY A 83 -15.58 -7.79 23.35
CA GLY A 83 -15.28 -7.29 22.00
C GLY A 83 -16.34 -6.32 21.45
N ILE A 84 -15.97 -5.55 20.43
CA ILE A 84 -16.88 -4.64 19.70
C ILE A 84 -17.92 -5.47 18.92
N ASP A 85 -19.16 -5.01 18.93
CA ASP A 85 -20.25 -5.65 18.17
C ASP A 85 -20.14 -5.38 16.66
N ASN A 86 -20.54 -6.37 15.85
CA ASN A 86 -20.37 -6.34 14.40
C ASN A 86 -21.58 -5.70 13.65
N SER A 87 -22.60 -5.22 14.37
CA SER A 87 -23.85 -4.71 13.79
C SER A 87 -23.67 -3.51 12.84
N LYS A 88 -22.82 -2.53 13.19
CA LYS A 88 -22.55 -1.38 12.32
C LYS A 88 -21.91 -1.78 11.01
N LEU A 89 -20.88 -2.63 11.07
CA LEU A 89 -20.27 -3.21 9.87
C LEU A 89 -21.29 -4.05 9.08
N LYS A 90 -22.12 -4.87 9.75
CA LYS A 90 -23.18 -5.65 9.07
C LYS A 90 -24.18 -4.76 8.34
N ALA A 91 -24.64 -3.69 8.97
CA ALA A 91 -25.55 -2.71 8.37
C ALA A 91 -24.91 -2.01 7.17
N LEU A 92 -23.62 -1.67 7.27
CA LEU A 92 -22.83 -1.13 6.17
C LEU A 92 -22.76 -2.13 5.01
N LEU A 93 -22.37 -3.39 5.26
CA LEU A 93 -22.28 -4.42 4.22
C LEU A 93 -23.63 -4.66 3.54
N THR A 94 -24.72 -4.70 4.30
CA THR A 94 -26.09 -4.86 3.77
C THR A 94 -26.51 -3.71 2.85
N LYS A 95 -26.00 -2.50 3.09
CA LYS A 95 -26.27 -1.33 2.24
C LYS A 95 -25.49 -1.38 0.92
N TYR A 96 -24.29 -1.95 0.91
CA TYR A 96 -23.34 -1.82 -0.20
C TYR A 96 -23.18 -3.11 -1.03
N ILE A 97 -23.57 -4.27 -0.52
CA ILE A 97 -23.39 -5.57 -1.16
C ILE A 97 -24.75 -6.16 -1.52
N ASP A 98 -24.93 -6.48 -2.80
CA ASP A 98 -26.07 -7.22 -3.32
C ASP A 98 -25.64 -8.66 -3.64
N GLU A 99 -26.09 -9.60 -2.81
CA GLU A 99 -25.77 -11.02 -2.99
C GLU A 99 -26.25 -11.57 -4.33
N THR A 100 -27.40 -11.11 -4.84
CA THR A 100 -27.91 -11.57 -6.14
C THR A 100 -27.00 -11.10 -7.27
N ALA A 101 -26.52 -9.86 -7.20
CA ALA A 101 -25.58 -9.31 -8.17
C ALA A 101 -24.22 -10.04 -8.12
N VAL A 102 -23.66 -10.29 -6.94
CA VAL A 102 -22.40 -11.06 -6.80
C VAL A 102 -22.54 -12.47 -7.38
N ARG A 103 -23.65 -13.16 -7.08
CA ARG A 103 -23.89 -14.52 -7.56
C ARG A 103 -24.10 -14.61 -9.07
N SER A 104 -24.84 -13.67 -9.64
CA SER A 104 -25.14 -13.63 -11.09
C SER A 104 -23.99 -13.09 -11.95
N SER A 105 -22.96 -12.50 -11.32
CA SER A 105 -21.82 -11.94 -12.03
C SER A 105 -21.02 -12.99 -12.80
N THR A 106 -20.47 -12.56 -13.94
CA THR A 106 -19.47 -13.33 -14.70
C THR A 106 -18.08 -13.32 -14.07
N ILE A 107 -17.85 -12.45 -13.08
CA ILE A 107 -16.64 -12.44 -12.26
C ILE A 107 -16.85 -13.43 -11.12
N ASP A 108 -15.98 -14.44 -11.01
CA ASP A 108 -15.98 -15.36 -9.88
C ASP A 108 -15.53 -14.63 -8.61
N TYR A 109 -16.00 -15.08 -7.45
CA TYR A 109 -15.67 -14.48 -6.16
C TYR A 109 -15.29 -15.55 -5.15
N GLY A 110 -14.29 -15.26 -4.32
CA GLY A 110 -13.96 -16.08 -3.16
C GLY A 110 -13.40 -15.28 -1.99
N LEU A 111 -13.55 -15.82 -0.79
CA LEU A 111 -13.04 -15.22 0.44
C LEU A 111 -12.35 -16.24 1.33
N ILE A 112 -11.54 -15.74 2.28
CA ILE A 112 -10.96 -16.52 3.37
C ILE A 112 -11.56 -16.07 4.70
N THR A 113 -11.93 -17.02 5.55
CA THR A 113 -12.17 -16.82 6.99
C THR A 113 -11.51 -17.95 7.77
N ALA A 114 -11.51 -17.90 9.10
CA ALA A 114 -10.97 -18.96 9.95
C ALA A 114 -11.99 -19.40 11.00
N GLU A 115 -12.12 -20.71 11.21
CA GLU A 115 -12.98 -21.28 12.25
C GLU A 115 -12.34 -21.16 13.64
N LEU A 116 -13.14 -20.88 14.65
CA LEU A 116 -12.75 -20.85 16.06
C LEU A 116 -13.47 -22.00 16.79
N PRO A 117 -12.78 -22.78 17.67
CA PRO A 117 -11.41 -22.58 18.16
C PRO A 117 -10.32 -23.26 17.33
N SER A 118 -10.67 -24.03 16.29
CA SER A 118 -9.71 -24.88 15.56
C SER A 118 -8.66 -24.11 14.77
N MET A 119 -8.90 -22.82 14.49
CA MET A 119 -8.11 -21.97 13.59
C MET A 119 -7.98 -22.56 12.17
N THR A 120 -8.95 -23.39 11.77
CA THR A 120 -8.95 -24.01 10.45
C THR A 120 -9.28 -22.96 9.39
N PRO A 121 -8.44 -22.76 8.36
CA PRO A 121 -8.75 -21.86 7.27
C PRO A 121 -9.98 -22.36 6.49
N LYS A 122 -10.86 -21.45 6.14
CA LYS A 122 -12.03 -21.69 5.28
C LYS A 122 -11.94 -20.77 4.08
N SER A 123 -11.53 -21.36 2.97
CA SER A 123 -11.56 -20.73 1.66
C SER A 123 -12.87 -21.09 0.98
N LEU A 124 -13.68 -20.09 0.65
CA LEU A 124 -15.03 -20.30 0.12
C LEU A 124 -15.22 -19.48 -1.15
N THR A 125 -15.69 -20.11 -2.23
CA THR A 125 -16.17 -19.40 -3.42
C THR A 125 -17.63 -18.96 -3.26
N LYS A 126 -18.10 -18.04 -4.10
CA LYS A 126 -19.51 -17.61 -4.08
C LYS A 126 -20.50 -18.78 -4.24
N GLU A 127 -20.13 -19.82 -4.97
CA GLU A 127 -20.93 -21.05 -5.15
C GLU A 127 -20.98 -21.92 -3.89
N GLN A 128 -19.90 -21.93 -3.11
CA GLN A 128 -19.80 -22.72 -1.88
C GLN A 128 -20.48 -22.03 -0.69
N ILE A 129 -20.63 -20.71 -0.73
CA ILE A 129 -21.35 -19.96 0.30
C ILE A 129 -22.86 -20.20 0.15
N PRO A 130 -23.57 -20.66 1.19
CA PRO A 130 -25.03 -20.84 1.14
C PRO A 130 -25.78 -19.56 0.77
N ASN A 131 -26.87 -19.70 0.01
CA ASN A 131 -27.74 -18.57 -0.34
C ASN A 131 -28.27 -17.85 0.91
N GLY A 132 -28.24 -16.53 0.89
CA GLY A 132 -28.61 -15.65 1.99
C GLY A 132 -27.53 -15.46 3.05
N LYS A 133 -26.34 -16.05 2.88
CA LYS A 133 -25.23 -15.97 3.86
C LYS A 133 -23.98 -15.27 3.32
N LEU A 134 -24.03 -14.65 2.14
CA LEU A 134 -22.85 -14.00 1.58
C LEU A 134 -22.29 -12.91 2.51
N ILE A 135 -23.17 -12.01 2.96
CA ILE A 135 -22.80 -10.93 3.89
C ILE A 135 -22.27 -11.51 5.22
N ASP A 136 -22.85 -12.60 5.70
CA ASP A 136 -22.42 -13.26 6.94
C ASP A 136 -20.98 -13.77 6.84
N TYR A 137 -20.61 -14.41 5.72
CA TYR A 137 -19.24 -14.89 5.50
C TYR A 137 -18.24 -13.76 5.21
N ILE A 138 -18.66 -12.66 4.57
CA ILE A 138 -17.83 -11.46 4.41
C ILE A 138 -17.56 -10.82 5.78
N LEU A 139 -18.58 -10.75 6.63
CA LEU A 139 -18.45 -10.22 7.98
C LEU A 139 -17.53 -11.10 8.84
N ALA A 140 -17.69 -12.42 8.76
CA ALA A 140 -16.77 -13.38 9.37
C ALA A 140 -15.32 -13.17 8.92
N SER A 141 -15.10 -13.00 7.60
CA SER A 141 -13.78 -12.71 7.02
C SER A 141 -13.17 -11.40 7.53
N SER A 142 -13.97 -10.46 8.01
CA SER A 142 -13.57 -9.11 8.45
C SER A 142 -13.63 -8.90 9.98
N THR A 143 -13.79 -9.98 10.75
CA THR A 143 -13.98 -9.91 12.21
C THR A 143 -12.64 -10.04 12.94
N LEU A 144 -12.04 -8.91 13.32
CA LEU A 144 -10.74 -8.86 13.97
C LEU A 144 -10.83 -9.24 15.46
N PHE A 145 -10.92 -10.53 15.76
CA PHE A 145 -10.88 -11.05 17.13
C PHE A 145 -9.49 -10.88 17.78
N PRO A 146 -9.35 -10.53 19.07
CA PRO A 146 -10.40 -10.30 20.07
C PRO A 146 -10.93 -8.86 20.16
N LEU A 147 -10.48 -7.95 19.28
CA LEU A 147 -11.00 -6.58 19.26
C LEU A 147 -12.51 -6.56 18.97
N MET A 148 -12.95 -7.38 18.01
CA MET A 148 -14.34 -7.62 17.67
C MET A 148 -14.80 -8.98 18.19
N LYS A 149 -16.10 -9.12 18.45
CA LYS A 149 -16.71 -10.42 18.78
C LYS A 149 -16.59 -11.36 17.58
N SER A 150 -16.18 -12.61 17.80
CA SER A 150 -16.22 -13.66 16.76
C SER A 150 -17.63 -13.74 16.16
N TYR A 151 -17.74 -14.00 14.87
CA TYR A 151 -19.03 -14.09 14.19
C TYR A 151 -19.52 -15.54 14.14
N GLU A 152 -20.78 -15.78 14.51
CA GLU A 152 -21.34 -17.14 14.53
C GLU A 152 -22.24 -17.38 13.31
N ILE A 153 -21.94 -18.45 12.56
CA ILE A 153 -22.72 -18.92 11.41
C ILE A 153 -23.00 -20.41 11.67
N ASP A 154 -24.27 -20.80 11.73
CA ASP A 154 -24.69 -22.19 11.97
C ASP A 154 -24.00 -22.85 13.17
N SER A 155 -23.93 -22.13 14.29
CA SER A 155 -23.30 -22.57 15.55
C SER A 155 -21.77 -22.75 15.50
N LEU A 156 -21.12 -22.44 14.37
CA LEU A 156 -19.67 -22.34 14.26
C LEU A 156 -19.23 -20.88 14.34
N LYS A 157 -18.15 -20.64 15.08
CA LYS A 157 -17.57 -19.31 15.22
C LYS A 157 -16.48 -19.10 14.18
N TYR A 158 -16.43 -17.90 13.65
CA TYR A 158 -15.50 -17.47 12.63
C TYR A 158 -14.84 -16.15 12.98
N ILE A 159 -13.63 -15.97 12.48
CA ILE A 159 -12.81 -14.77 12.65
C ILE A 159 -12.12 -14.40 11.32
N ASP A 160 -11.43 -13.25 11.34
CA ASP A 160 -10.78 -12.67 10.17
C ASP A 160 -9.88 -13.67 9.41
N GLY A 161 -9.98 -13.64 8.09
CA GLY A 161 -9.18 -14.51 7.22
C GLY A 161 -7.67 -14.26 7.30
N GLY A 162 -7.27 -13.04 7.66
CA GLY A 162 -5.88 -12.60 7.79
C GLY A 162 -5.06 -13.39 8.81
N PHE A 163 -5.73 -14.05 9.77
CA PHE A 163 -5.09 -14.98 10.71
C PHE A 163 -4.59 -16.26 10.04
N THR A 164 -5.01 -16.58 8.82
CA THR A 164 -4.66 -17.83 8.13
C THR A 164 -4.11 -17.63 6.72
N ASP A 165 -4.66 -16.68 5.97
CA ASP A 165 -4.20 -16.25 4.65
C ASP A 165 -4.69 -14.81 4.36
N ASN A 166 -3.83 -13.81 4.57
CA ASN A 166 -4.12 -12.39 4.40
C ASN A 166 -4.07 -11.93 2.94
N LEU A 167 -3.39 -12.68 2.06
CA LEU A 167 -3.27 -12.36 0.64
C LEU A 167 -3.54 -13.65 -0.16
N PRO A 168 -4.82 -13.99 -0.44
CA PRO A 168 -5.25 -15.32 -0.86
C PRO A 168 -4.97 -15.63 -2.34
N VAL A 169 -3.70 -15.53 -2.74
CA VAL A 169 -3.18 -15.90 -4.07
C VAL A 169 -3.42 -17.38 -4.34
N GLY A 170 -3.27 -18.22 -3.31
CA GLY A 170 -3.54 -19.65 -3.43
C GLY A 170 -4.96 -19.96 -3.87
N LEU A 171 -5.96 -19.28 -3.29
CA LEU A 171 -7.36 -19.45 -3.69
C LEU A 171 -7.59 -19.02 -5.15
N ALA A 172 -6.89 -18.00 -5.63
CA ALA A 172 -6.98 -17.59 -7.02
C ALA A 172 -6.38 -18.64 -7.97
N VAL A 173 -5.24 -19.23 -7.62
CA VAL A 173 -4.63 -20.35 -8.36
C VAL A 173 -5.56 -21.57 -8.36
N ASP A 174 -6.11 -21.94 -7.20
CA ASP A 174 -7.06 -23.06 -7.07
C ASP A 174 -8.34 -22.81 -7.91
N GLY A 175 -8.72 -21.54 -8.09
CA GLY A 175 -9.79 -21.09 -8.99
C GLY A 175 -9.43 -21.05 -10.49
N GLY A 176 -8.25 -21.53 -10.86
CA GLY A 176 -7.76 -21.65 -12.24
C GLY A 176 -7.14 -20.38 -12.81
N ALA A 177 -6.81 -19.38 -11.99
CA ALA A 177 -6.16 -18.16 -12.46
C ALA A 177 -4.69 -18.40 -12.83
N THR A 178 -4.31 -17.98 -14.03
CA THR A 178 -2.91 -18.02 -14.51
C THR A 178 -2.23 -16.67 -14.40
N HIS A 179 -3.01 -15.59 -14.39
CA HIS A 179 -2.52 -14.22 -14.28
C HIS A 179 -3.09 -13.58 -13.03
N ILE A 180 -2.22 -13.23 -12.08
CA ILE A 180 -2.63 -12.73 -10.78
C ILE A 180 -2.10 -11.32 -10.58
N ILE A 181 -3.01 -10.42 -10.24
CA ILE A 181 -2.72 -9.08 -9.75
C ILE A 181 -3.08 -9.08 -8.28
N ALA A 182 -2.09 -9.07 -7.40
CA ALA A 182 -2.28 -9.09 -5.96
C ALA A 182 -2.03 -7.70 -5.36
N VAL A 183 -2.94 -7.23 -4.52
CA VAL A 183 -2.85 -5.94 -3.82
C VAL A 183 -2.51 -6.21 -2.37
N ASP A 184 -1.27 -5.91 -1.98
CA ASP A 184 -0.79 -6.08 -0.61
C ASP A 184 -0.86 -4.75 0.15
N LEU A 185 -1.64 -4.71 1.22
CA LEU A 185 -1.83 -3.55 2.07
C LEU A 185 -0.79 -3.44 3.20
N ASP A 186 0.21 -4.32 3.22
CA ASP A 186 1.28 -4.39 4.22
C ASP A 186 0.73 -4.42 5.66
N ALA A 187 -0.34 -5.20 5.84
CA ALA A 187 -1.00 -5.38 7.12
C ALA A 187 -0.51 -6.64 7.83
N VAL A 188 -0.68 -6.66 9.16
CA VAL A 188 -0.35 -7.83 9.97
C VAL A 188 -1.27 -8.99 9.60
N GLY A 189 -0.68 -10.13 9.25
CA GLY A 189 -1.41 -11.35 8.88
C GLY A 189 -0.48 -12.40 8.28
N ILE A 190 -1.00 -13.60 8.02
CA ILE A 190 -0.23 -14.69 7.42
C ILE A 190 -0.29 -14.58 5.91
N ILE A 191 0.85 -14.43 5.22
CA ILE A 191 0.92 -14.54 3.76
C ILE A 191 1.51 -15.90 3.38
N ARG A 192 0.77 -16.71 2.63
CA ARG A 192 1.17 -18.05 2.17
C ARG A 192 2.10 -17.98 0.95
N ARG A 193 3.34 -17.52 1.16
CA ARG A 193 4.34 -17.30 0.08
C ARG A 193 4.59 -18.53 -0.79
N ASN A 194 4.52 -19.74 -0.23
CA ASN A 194 4.68 -20.99 -0.95
C ASN A 194 3.56 -21.25 -1.97
N LYS A 195 2.37 -20.66 -1.82
CA LYS A 195 1.28 -20.75 -2.79
C LYS A 195 1.39 -19.70 -3.90
N MET A 196 2.21 -18.65 -3.70
CA MET A 196 2.39 -17.57 -4.68
C MET A 196 3.23 -18.00 -5.90
N THR A 197 4.04 -19.06 -5.76
CA THR A 197 4.90 -19.56 -6.84
C THR A 197 4.16 -20.37 -7.90
N ASN A 198 2.89 -20.70 -7.67
CA ASN A 198 2.10 -21.54 -8.56
C ASN A 198 1.39 -20.76 -9.68
N ALA A 199 1.56 -19.44 -9.74
CA ALA A 199 0.97 -18.59 -10.77
C ALA A 199 1.97 -18.36 -11.92
N ASP A 200 1.50 -18.50 -13.17
CA ASP A 200 2.33 -18.26 -14.36
C ASP A 200 2.79 -16.80 -14.43
N TYR A 201 1.89 -15.89 -14.05
CA TYR A 201 2.16 -14.47 -13.94
C TYR A 201 1.64 -13.93 -12.60
N LEU A 202 2.54 -13.41 -11.78
CA LEU A 202 2.18 -12.74 -10.52
C LEU A 202 2.74 -11.32 -10.50
N ARG A 203 1.84 -10.35 -10.35
CA ARG A 203 2.18 -8.95 -10.10
C ARG A 203 1.62 -8.54 -8.75
N VAL A 204 2.52 -8.26 -7.81
CA VAL A 204 2.15 -7.69 -6.51
C VAL A 204 2.26 -6.17 -6.59
N ILE A 205 1.17 -5.48 -6.26
CA ILE A 205 1.09 -4.03 -6.11
C ILE A 205 1.07 -3.74 -4.62
N GLN A 206 2.06 -2.97 -4.16
CA GLN A 206 2.23 -2.59 -2.76
C GLN A 206 2.60 -1.11 -2.70
N CYS A 207 2.02 -0.39 -1.75
CA CYS A 207 2.31 1.03 -1.54
C CYS A 207 3.68 1.21 -0.86
N PRO A 208 4.57 2.06 -1.39
CA PRO A 208 5.83 2.38 -0.71
C PRO A 208 5.65 3.46 0.39
N TRP A 209 4.43 3.98 0.56
CA TRP A 209 4.07 5.01 1.53
C TRP A 209 3.18 4.44 2.63
N ASP A 210 3.20 5.09 3.78
CA ASP A 210 2.28 4.76 4.87
C ASP A 210 0.82 4.92 4.42
N LEU A 211 0.06 3.84 4.55
CA LEU A 211 -1.36 3.77 4.25
C LEU A 211 -2.22 4.17 5.46
N GLY A 212 -1.61 4.42 6.62
CA GLY A 212 -2.28 4.78 7.87
C GLY A 212 -2.65 3.57 8.72
N ASN A 213 -3.41 3.84 9.77
CA ASN A 213 -3.82 2.83 10.75
C ASN A 213 -4.96 1.94 10.19
N ILE A 214 -4.92 0.63 10.43
CA ILE A 214 -5.92 -0.33 9.92
C ILE A 214 -7.30 -0.22 10.61
N LEU A 215 -7.39 0.43 11.78
CA LEU A 215 -8.61 0.60 12.57
C LEU A 215 -9.20 2.01 12.53
N ILE A 216 -8.46 2.98 11.97
CA ILE A 216 -8.91 4.37 11.90
C ILE A 216 -9.33 4.67 10.47
N PHE A 217 -10.65 4.64 10.26
CA PHE A 217 -11.27 5.06 9.01
C PHE A 217 -11.41 6.59 9.06
N ASP A 218 -10.57 7.25 8.26
CA ASP A 218 -10.54 8.71 8.10
C ASP A 218 -10.77 9.07 6.62
N LYS A 219 -11.64 10.05 6.37
CA LYS A 219 -12.06 10.44 5.02
C LYS A 219 -10.92 11.06 4.21
N PHE A 220 -10.02 11.80 4.85
CA PHE A 220 -8.91 12.44 4.16
C PHE A 220 -7.86 11.41 3.76
N ASN A 221 -7.47 10.54 4.69
CA ASN A 221 -6.54 9.45 4.41
C ASN A 221 -7.13 8.47 3.39
N SER A 222 -8.42 8.13 3.47
CA SER A 222 -9.07 7.23 2.50
C SER A 222 -8.99 7.79 1.07
N LYS A 223 -9.24 9.09 0.88
CA LYS A 223 -9.07 9.76 -0.43
C LYS A 223 -7.62 9.73 -0.89
N ARG A 224 -6.67 9.99 0.01
CA ARG A 224 -5.23 9.94 -0.28
C ARG A 224 -4.81 8.55 -0.73
N ILE A 225 -5.11 7.50 0.03
CA ILE A 225 -4.63 6.15 -0.29
C ILE A 225 -5.35 5.55 -1.50
N LEU A 226 -6.60 5.93 -1.76
CA LEU A 226 -7.28 5.63 -3.03
C LEU A 226 -6.48 6.22 -4.20
N ARG A 227 -6.06 7.49 -4.09
CA ARG A 227 -5.22 8.12 -5.11
C ARG A 227 -3.88 7.41 -5.26
N LEU A 228 -3.25 6.99 -4.17
CA LEU A 228 -1.99 6.23 -4.22
C LEU A 228 -2.16 4.87 -4.91
N GLY A 229 -3.23 4.12 -4.60
CA GLY A 229 -3.51 2.83 -5.24
C GLY A 229 -3.69 2.95 -6.74
N TYR A 230 -4.39 3.99 -7.19
CA TYR A 230 -4.53 4.31 -8.61
C TYR A 230 -3.18 4.56 -9.29
N LEU A 231 -2.35 5.39 -8.67
CA LEU A 231 -1.03 5.77 -9.19
C LEU A 231 -0.05 4.58 -9.21
N ASP A 232 -0.02 3.79 -8.14
CA ASP A 232 0.84 2.61 -8.03
C ASP A 232 0.46 1.52 -9.04
N ALA A 233 -0.83 1.32 -9.26
CA ALA A 233 -1.29 0.40 -10.30
C ALA A 233 -0.85 0.86 -11.70
N LEU A 234 -1.00 2.14 -12.03
CA LEU A 234 -0.54 2.66 -13.32
C LEU A 234 0.98 2.49 -13.51
N LYS A 235 1.79 2.71 -12.47
CA LYS A 235 3.24 2.39 -12.49
C LYS A 235 3.49 0.89 -12.67
N ALA A 236 2.76 0.04 -11.95
CA ALA A 236 2.91 -1.41 -12.05
C ALA A 236 2.62 -1.95 -13.46
N PHE A 237 1.76 -1.26 -14.22
CA PHE A 237 1.47 -1.54 -15.63
C PHE A 237 2.29 -0.70 -16.63
N GLY A 238 3.26 0.07 -16.16
CA GLY A 238 4.20 0.82 -16.99
C GLY A 238 3.57 1.99 -17.74
N ALA A 239 2.42 2.51 -17.28
CA ALA A 239 1.83 3.74 -17.79
C ALA A 239 2.61 4.98 -17.31
N TYR A 240 3.20 4.90 -16.12
CA TYR A 240 4.07 5.92 -15.53
C TYR A 240 5.38 5.32 -15.03
N ASP A 241 6.41 6.15 -14.93
CA ASP A 241 7.72 5.80 -14.38
C ASP A 241 7.81 6.17 -12.89
N GLY A 242 8.81 5.62 -12.21
CA GLY A 242 9.12 5.90 -10.80
C GLY A 242 8.80 4.73 -9.87
N HIS A 243 9.27 4.81 -8.63
CA HIS A 243 8.95 3.86 -7.57
C HIS A 243 8.15 4.55 -6.46
N PHE A 244 8.67 5.64 -5.88
CA PHE A 244 7.98 6.42 -4.85
C PHE A 244 6.95 7.39 -5.45
N PHE A 245 7.30 8.06 -6.55
CA PHE A 245 6.44 9.03 -7.23
C PHE A 245 5.99 8.52 -8.59
N CYS A 246 4.94 9.12 -9.14
CA CYS A 246 4.55 8.91 -10.54
C CYS A 246 5.11 10.01 -11.42
N PHE A 247 5.91 9.63 -12.40
CA PHE A 247 6.41 10.53 -13.43
C PHE A 247 5.76 10.21 -14.76
N VAL A 248 5.43 11.24 -15.54
CA VAL A 248 5.01 11.06 -16.93
C VAL A 248 6.11 10.25 -17.65
N LYS A 249 5.68 9.24 -18.40
CA LYS A 249 6.57 8.24 -18.99
C LYS A 249 7.63 8.90 -19.89
N GLY A 250 8.90 8.56 -19.66
CA GLY A 250 10.03 9.05 -20.43
C GLY A 250 10.53 10.44 -20.06
N GLU A 251 9.94 11.12 -19.07
CA GLU A 251 10.45 12.42 -18.59
C GLU A 251 11.85 12.33 -17.96
N PHE A 252 12.23 11.15 -17.46
CA PHE A 252 13.51 10.91 -16.79
C PHE A 252 14.26 9.75 -17.45
N ASP A 253 15.56 9.93 -17.67
CA ASP A 253 16.45 8.82 -18.03
C ASP A 253 16.67 7.90 -16.81
N LYS A 254 17.05 6.63 -17.03
CA LYS A 254 17.22 5.62 -15.95
C LYS A 254 18.15 6.08 -14.81
N ARG A 255 19.19 6.88 -15.11
CA ARG A 255 20.13 7.37 -14.09
C ARG A 255 19.52 8.51 -13.29
N SER A 256 18.83 9.43 -13.96
CA SER A 256 18.14 10.55 -13.31
C SER A 256 16.90 10.13 -12.52
N LEU A 257 16.17 9.12 -12.99
CA LEU A 257 14.90 8.69 -12.40
C LEU A 257 15.10 8.25 -10.95
N ARG A 258 16.11 7.41 -10.70
CA ARG A 258 16.42 6.95 -9.35
C ARG A 258 16.78 8.12 -8.43
N GLY A 259 17.59 9.06 -8.91
CA GLY A 259 18.01 10.21 -8.13
C GLY A 259 16.87 11.18 -7.83
N ALA A 260 15.99 11.44 -8.80
CA ALA A 260 14.76 12.20 -8.59
C ALA A 260 13.88 11.51 -7.56
N ASP A 261 13.51 10.25 -7.80
CA ASP A 261 12.57 9.51 -6.96
C ASP A 261 13.01 9.45 -5.48
N THR A 262 14.31 9.22 -5.22
CA THR A 262 14.85 9.28 -3.85
C THR A 262 14.93 10.71 -3.30
N ALA A 263 15.26 11.71 -4.12
CA ALA A 263 15.31 13.10 -3.66
C ALA A 263 13.92 13.57 -3.21
N GLY A 264 12.88 13.28 -3.99
CA GLY A 264 11.51 13.62 -3.64
C GLY A 264 11.08 13.03 -2.30
N ARG A 265 11.49 11.78 -2.04
CA ARG A 265 11.19 11.08 -0.79
C ARG A 265 11.92 11.72 0.38
N ILE A 266 13.23 11.97 0.25
CA ILE A 266 14.05 12.59 1.28
C ILE A 266 13.51 14.00 1.63
N PHE A 267 13.15 14.79 0.63
CA PHE A 267 12.68 16.17 0.84
C PHE A 267 11.17 16.28 1.12
N GLY A 268 10.42 15.17 1.09
CA GLY A 268 9.02 15.12 1.52
C GLY A 268 8.02 15.68 0.51
N LEU A 269 8.24 15.44 -0.78
CA LEU A 269 7.31 15.85 -1.83
C LEU A 269 5.99 15.06 -1.75
N ASN A 270 4.91 15.64 -2.29
CA ASN A 270 3.60 15.00 -2.30
C ASN A 270 3.55 13.84 -3.32
N PRO A 271 3.28 12.59 -2.90
CA PRO A 271 3.22 11.42 -3.79
C PRO A 271 1.91 11.27 -4.58
N GLU A 272 0.87 12.05 -4.27
CA GLU A 272 -0.44 12.00 -4.95
C GLU A 272 -0.44 12.68 -6.33
N ILE A 273 0.66 13.39 -6.64
CA ILE A 273 0.83 14.18 -7.86
C ILE A 273 1.47 13.33 -8.95
N LEU A 274 0.90 13.41 -10.16
CA LEU A 274 1.57 12.96 -11.37
C LEU A 274 2.49 14.07 -11.86
N TYR A 275 3.79 13.81 -11.86
CA TYR A 275 4.79 14.82 -12.15
C TYR A 275 5.27 14.79 -13.59
N LYS A 276 5.31 15.98 -14.21
CA LYS A 276 6.27 16.29 -15.27
C LYS A 276 7.58 16.77 -14.64
N LYS A 277 8.72 16.54 -15.29
CA LYS A 277 10.05 16.84 -14.71
C LYS A 277 10.20 18.28 -14.26
N HIS A 278 9.72 19.24 -15.04
CA HIS A 278 9.85 20.66 -14.69
C HIS A 278 9.03 21.06 -13.44
N ILE A 279 7.79 20.59 -13.32
CA ILE A 279 6.95 20.83 -12.12
C ILE A 279 7.58 20.15 -10.90
N TYR A 280 8.09 18.93 -11.09
CA TYR A 280 8.79 18.20 -10.05
C TYR A 280 10.00 18.95 -9.52
N ASN A 281 10.87 19.43 -10.42
CA ASN A 281 12.08 20.18 -10.06
C ASN A 281 11.74 21.49 -9.34
N LEU A 282 10.64 22.15 -9.70
CA LEU A 282 10.16 23.35 -8.99
C LEU A 282 9.82 23.02 -7.54
N HIS A 283 8.97 22.01 -7.31
CA HIS A 283 8.59 21.59 -5.95
C HIS A 283 9.80 21.09 -5.15
N LEU A 284 10.72 20.37 -5.80
CA LEU A 284 11.93 19.88 -5.16
C LEU A 284 12.87 21.04 -4.76
N LYS A 285 13.00 22.07 -5.60
CA LYS A 285 13.81 23.26 -5.30
C LYS A 285 13.27 23.98 -4.06
N GLU A 286 11.97 24.21 -4.00
CA GLU A 286 11.31 24.84 -2.85
C GLU A 286 11.56 24.05 -1.56
N ALA A 287 11.39 22.72 -1.61
CA ALA A 287 11.62 21.84 -0.46
C ALA A 287 13.10 21.79 -0.03
N VAL A 288 14.03 21.84 -1.00
CA VAL A 288 15.48 21.90 -0.74
C VAL A 288 15.85 23.22 -0.09
N ASP A 289 15.41 24.35 -0.65
CA ASP A 289 15.73 25.70 -0.15
C ASP A 289 15.23 25.91 1.29
N ALA A 290 14.03 25.43 1.60
CA ALA A 290 13.48 25.47 2.95
C ALA A 290 14.39 24.78 3.98
N HIS A 291 15.11 23.72 3.59
CA HIS A 291 15.94 22.94 4.49
C HIS A 291 17.42 23.35 4.51
N ILE A 292 17.88 24.15 3.53
CA ILE A 292 19.25 24.69 3.54
C ILE A 292 19.49 25.54 4.79
N GLN A 293 18.53 26.38 5.18
CA GLN A 293 18.64 27.22 6.38
C GLN A 293 18.72 26.40 7.68
N GLU A 294 17.97 25.30 7.76
CA GLU A 294 18.02 24.38 8.91
C GLU A 294 19.34 23.62 8.98
N THR A 295 19.88 23.23 7.83
CA THR A 295 21.18 22.54 7.71
C THR A 295 22.32 23.38 8.25
N ASP A 296 22.38 24.66 7.90
CA ASP A 296 23.47 25.54 8.36
C ASP A 296 23.41 25.74 9.89
N LYS A 297 22.20 25.75 10.47
CA LYS A 297 21.99 25.74 11.92
C LYS A 297 22.48 24.43 12.56
N GLU A 298 22.09 23.28 12.03
CA GLU A 298 22.49 21.94 12.55
C GLU A 298 24.01 21.71 12.44
N LEU A 299 24.66 22.24 11.40
CA LEU A 299 26.11 22.15 11.24
C LEU A 299 26.88 23.06 12.20
N SER A 300 26.34 24.25 12.51
CA SER A 300 26.96 25.17 13.46
C SER A 300 26.99 24.63 14.90
N THR A 301 26.05 23.76 15.29
CA THR A 301 26.05 23.11 16.61
C THR A 301 27.06 21.97 16.72
N LEU A 302 27.47 21.39 15.58
CA LEU A 302 28.43 20.28 15.49
C LEU A 302 29.89 20.73 15.37
N SER A 303 30.16 22.03 15.20
CA SER A 303 31.48 22.57 14.81
C SER A 303 32.60 22.44 15.86
N GLY A 304 32.40 21.72 16.95
CA GLY A 304 33.43 21.45 17.96
C GLY A 304 34.35 20.26 17.67
N SER A 305 34.03 19.33 16.75
CA SER A 305 34.76 18.04 16.71
C SER A 305 35.04 17.39 15.34
N LEU A 306 34.42 17.80 14.23
CA LEU A 306 34.33 16.91 13.05
C LEU A 306 35.04 17.35 11.75
N LYS A 307 36.06 18.21 11.79
CA LYS A 307 36.83 18.53 10.57
C LYS A 307 37.86 17.47 10.13
N GLY A 308 38.14 16.44 10.95
CA GLY A 308 39.32 15.56 10.74
C GLY A 308 39.09 14.05 10.49
N LYS A 309 37.87 13.50 10.64
CA LYS A 309 37.63 12.04 10.52
C LYS A 309 36.36 11.72 9.73
N LEU A 310 36.38 12.06 8.44
CA LEU A 310 35.21 12.12 7.55
C LEU A 310 34.54 10.78 7.17
N LEU A 311 35.14 9.61 7.42
CA LEU A 311 34.50 8.31 7.14
C LEU A 311 34.02 7.59 8.41
N GLU A 312 34.90 7.42 9.40
CA GLU A 312 34.54 6.80 10.69
C GLU A 312 33.58 7.67 11.52
N GLY A 313 33.74 8.99 11.44
CA GLY A 313 32.81 9.94 12.06
C GLY A 313 31.45 9.96 11.37
N PHE A 314 31.38 9.68 10.06
CA PHE A 314 30.14 9.79 9.28
C PHE A 314 29.16 8.66 9.54
N VAL A 315 29.65 7.43 9.76
CA VAL A 315 28.81 6.30 10.16
C VAL A 315 28.17 6.56 11.53
N LYS A 316 28.93 7.15 12.48
CA LYS A 316 28.40 7.60 13.78
C LYS A 316 27.51 8.84 13.67
N ALA A 317 27.77 9.74 12.73
CA ALA A 317 26.96 10.94 12.52
C ALA A 317 25.64 10.63 11.80
N LYS A 318 25.55 9.57 10.99
CA LYS A 318 24.29 9.16 10.33
C LYS A 318 23.19 8.81 11.34
N SER A 319 23.54 8.29 12.52
CA SER A 319 22.55 8.06 13.59
C SER A 319 22.07 9.33 14.28
N SER A 320 22.77 10.46 14.12
CA SER A 320 22.45 11.72 14.80
C SER A 320 21.98 12.84 13.86
N LEU A 321 22.21 12.72 12.55
CA LEU A 321 21.92 13.75 11.55
C LEU A 321 20.66 13.41 10.76
N ASN A 322 19.91 14.46 10.40
CA ASN A 322 18.78 14.34 9.48
C ASN A 322 19.24 13.85 8.09
N GLN A 323 18.48 12.94 7.47
CA GLN A 323 18.76 12.40 6.13
C GLN A 323 18.84 13.51 5.06
N LYS A 324 18.02 14.57 5.19
CA LYS A 324 18.08 15.76 4.31
C LYS A 324 19.41 16.49 4.45
N THR A 325 19.86 16.74 5.68
CA THR A 325 21.17 17.34 5.99
C THR A 325 22.33 16.54 5.38
N ILE A 326 22.33 15.22 5.56
CA ILE A 326 23.34 14.32 4.96
C ILE A 326 23.36 14.48 3.43
N THR A 327 22.19 14.51 2.80
CA THR A 327 22.06 14.64 1.34
C THR A 327 22.61 15.98 0.85
N LEU A 328 22.30 17.09 1.54
CA LEU A 328 22.80 18.41 1.20
C LEU A 328 24.32 18.54 1.40
N MET A 329 24.88 17.92 2.45
CA MET A 329 26.34 17.88 2.66
C MET A 329 27.05 17.16 1.50
N ILE A 330 26.52 16.01 1.06
CA ILE A 330 27.06 15.26 -0.08
C ILE A 330 26.96 16.12 -1.35
N ALA A 331 25.82 16.76 -1.58
CA ALA A 331 25.61 17.59 -2.77
C ALA A 331 26.56 18.81 -2.82
N LYS A 332 26.74 19.52 -1.71
CA LYS A 332 27.73 20.63 -1.58
C LYS A 332 29.15 20.11 -1.89
N SER A 333 29.54 18.97 -1.32
CA SER A 333 30.85 18.36 -1.57
C SER A 333 31.06 17.95 -3.04
N LEU A 334 30.05 17.37 -3.69
CA LEU A 334 30.10 17.00 -5.10
C LEU A 334 30.24 18.23 -6.03
N ARG A 335 29.65 19.37 -5.66
CA ARG A 335 29.80 20.63 -6.41
C ARG A 335 31.21 21.23 -6.30
N GLU A 336 31.87 21.05 -5.15
CA GLU A 336 33.19 21.62 -4.85
C GLU A 336 34.37 20.78 -5.36
N THR A 337 34.18 19.47 -5.62
CA THR A 337 35.26 18.56 -6.03
C THR A 337 34.94 17.80 -7.32
N SER A 338 35.85 17.85 -8.30
CA SER A 338 35.77 17.07 -9.54
C SER A 338 35.98 15.56 -9.29
N ASP A 339 34.87 14.85 -9.11
CA ASP A 339 34.55 13.40 -9.20
C ASP A 339 35.48 12.29 -8.68
N THR A 340 36.81 12.36 -8.73
CA THR A 340 37.65 11.15 -8.51
C THR A 340 38.23 10.98 -7.11
N LYS A 341 38.17 12.01 -6.25
CA LYS A 341 38.65 11.96 -4.85
C LYS A 341 37.54 12.08 -3.81
N ASN A 342 36.27 12.05 -4.23
CA ASN A 342 35.17 12.24 -3.30
C ASN A 342 34.94 10.99 -2.44
N ILE A 343 35.07 11.17 -1.12
CA ILE A 343 35.00 10.12 -0.11
C ILE A 343 33.66 9.36 -0.10
N PHE A 344 32.59 10.01 -0.59
CA PHE A 344 31.23 9.44 -0.67
C PHE A 344 31.03 8.50 -1.87
N LEU A 345 31.93 8.51 -2.86
CA LEU A 345 31.85 7.65 -4.04
C LEU A 345 32.56 6.30 -3.84
N THR A 346 33.01 6.00 -2.62
CA THR A 346 33.59 4.70 -2.27
C THR A 346 32.49 3.62 -2.20
N LYS A 347 32.82 2.36 -2.54
CA LYS A 347 31.88 1.23 -2.49
C LYS A 347 31.17 1.07 -1.12
N PRO A 348 31.85 1.18 0.04
CA PRO A 348 31.20 1.10 1.34
C PRO A 348 30.19 2.24 1.58
N ALA A 349 30.55 3.48 1.22
CA ALA A 349 29.67 4.64 1.37
C ALA A 349 28.42 4.51 0.49
N MET A 350 28.57 4.10 -0.78
CA MET A 350 27.43 3.85 -1.68
C MET A 350 26.47 2.78 -1.17
N LYS A 351 26.98 1.78 -0.42
CA LYS A 351 26.14 0.74 0.18
C LYS A 351 25.35 1.26 1.40
N LEU A 352 25.91 2.22 2.13
CA LEU A 352 25.32 2.83 3.33
C LEU A 352 24.35 3.97 2.99
N LEU A 353 24.65 4.74 1.95
CA LEU A 353 23.95 5.98 1.56
C LEU A 353 23.21 5.78 0.23
N ARG A 354 22.34 4.76 0.19
CA ARG A 354 21.73 4.27 -1.05
C ARG A 354 20.72 5.21 -1.69
N GLU A 355 20.14 6.11 -0.89
CA GLU A 355 19.18 7.12 -1.33
C GLU A 355 19.83 8.50 -1.39
N GLU A 356 20.68 8.83 -0.41
CA GLU A 356 21.30 10.14 -0.25
C GLU A 356 22.27 10.45 -1.39
N ILE A 357 23.09 9.49 -1.83
CA ILE A 357 24.05 9.72 -2.93
C ILE A 357 23.35 9.93 -4.28
N PRO A 358 22.42 9.06 -4.73
CA PRO A 358 21.68 9.33 -5.97
C PRO A 358 20.90 10.66 -5.93
N SER A 359 20.31 10.98 -4.78
CA SER A 359 19.59 12.25 -4.59
C SER A 359 20.52 13.45 -4.71
N ALA A 360 21.65 13.43 -4.00
CA ALA A 360 22.65 14.50 -4.06
C ALA A 360 23.18 14.72 -5.48
N ASN A 361 23.48 13.65 -6.21
CA ASN A 361 23.89 13.73 -7.61
C ASN A 361 22.79 14.36 -8.49
N TYR A 362 21.53 14.02 -8.26
CA TYR A 362 20.40 14.61 -8.98
C TYR A 362 20.28 16.10 -8.72
N LEU A 363 20.33 16.53 -7.45
CA LEU A 363 20.27 17.94 -7.08
C LEU A 363 21.37 18.77 -7.76
N VAL A 364 22.62 18.26 -7.78
CA VAL A 364 23.74 18.95 -8.43
C VAL A 364 23.56 19.01 -9.95
N LYS A 365 23.24 17.87 -10.58
CA LYS A 365 23.09 17.78 -12.04
C LYS A 365 21.99 18.70 -12.57
N GLU A 366 20.90 18.86 -11.82
CA GLU A 366 19.73 19.64 -12.21
C GLU A 366 19.78 21.10 -11.70
N GLY A 367 20.87 21.53 -11.05
CA GLY A 367 21.04 22.91 -10.58
C GLY A 367 20.10 23.29 -9.44
N LEU A 368 19.72 22.31 -8.60
CA LEU A 368 18.77 22.52 -7.50
C LEU A 368 19.43 22.91 -6.18
N ILE A 369 20.77 23.00 -6.14
CA ILE A 369 21.57 23.39 -4.96
C ILE A 369 22.79 24.25 -5.29
#